data_AF-A0A0D8ZQU0-F1
#
_entry.id   AF-A0A0D8ZQU0-F1
#
_cell.length_a   1.000
_cell.length_b   1.000
_cell.length_c   1.000
_cell.angle_alpha   90.00
_cell.angle_beta   90.00
_cell.angle_gamma   90.00
#
_symmetry.space_group_name_H-M   'P 1'
#
loop_
_entity.id
_entity.type
_entity.pdbx_description
1 polymer ?
#
loop_
_entity_poly.entity_id
_entity_poly.type
_entity_poly.pdbx_seq_one_letter_code
_entity_poly.pdbx_strand_id
1 'polypeptide(L)' 'MPSELQWYVLCNLINGLPQIQWYVYQVEITGDFLYIHARSATLAENTTLFIINAQGEFI' A
#
# COMPACT_ATOMS: atom_id res chain seq x y z
N MET A 1 5.30 6.39 -13.50
CA MET A 1 5.65 6.82 -12.12
C MET A 1 4.35 7.06 -11.38
N PRO A 2 4.27 6.84 -10.05
CA PRO A 2 3.07 7.17 -9.28
C PRO A 2 2.85 8.68 -9.29
N SER A 3 1.59 9.10 -9.24
CA SER A 3 1.23 10.50 -9.03
C SER A 3 1.62 10.95 -7.61
N GLU A 4 1.75 12.26 -7.40
CA GLU A 4 1.98 12.81 -6.05
C GLU A 4 0.87 12.39 -5.07
N LEU A 5 -0.37 12.29 -5.55
CA LEU A 5 -1.51 11.83 -4.76
C LEU A 5 -1.33 10.36 -4.33
N GLN A 6 -0.93 9.49 -5.25
CA GLN A 6 -0.63 8.09 -4.93
C GLN A 6 0.47 7.97 -3.88
N TRP A 7 1.52 8.77 -3.99
CA TRP A 7 2.60 8.81 -3.00
C TRP A 7 2.11 9.28 -1.63
N TYR A 8 1.32 10.34 -1.58
CA TYR A 8 0.78 10.87 -0.33
C TYR A 8 -0.08 9.82 0.39
N VAL A 9 -0.94 9.11 -0.34
CA VAL A 9 -1.80 8.07 0.23
C VAL A 9 -0.99 6.85 0.67
N LEU A 10 0.03 6.44 -0.09
CA LEU A 10 0.95 5.39 0.31
C LEU A 10 1.69 5.75 1.62
N CYS A 11 2.19 6.98 1.74
CA CYS A 11 2.86 7.44 2.96
C CYS A 11 1.93 7.38 4.19
N ASN A 12 0.68 7.82 4.03
CA ASN A 12 -0.32 7.72 5.11
C ASN A 12 -0.63 6.26 5.48
N LEU A 13 -0.76 5.37 4.49
CA LEU A 13 -0.95 3.94 4.71
C LEU A 13 0.21 3.35 5.51
N ILE A 14 1.46 3.57 5.07
CA ILE A 14 2.67 3.07 5.74
C ILE A 14 2.73 3.54 7.20
N ASN A 15 2.33 4.77 7.50
CA ASN A 15 2.30 5.28 8.88
C ASN A 15 1.26 4.58 9.76
N GLY A 16 0.16 4.09 9.19
CA GLY A 16 -0.90 3.38 9.92
C GLY A 16 -0.60 1.91 10.18
N LEU A 17 0.06 1.22 9.24
CA LEU A 17 0.31 -0.23 9.30
C LEU A 17 1.01 -0.72 10.60
N PRO A 18 1.99 -0.01 11.17
CA PRO A 18 2.63 -0.43 12.42
C PRO A 18 1.66 -0.57 13.60
N GLN A 19 0.57 0.21 13.65
CA GLN A 19 -0.40 0.18 14.74
C GLN A 19 -1.13 -1.17 14.85
N ILE A 20 -1.24 -1.89 13.73
CA ILE A 20 -1.83 -3.23 13.66
C ILE A 20 -0.77 -4.33 13.50
N GLN A 21 0.52 -3.99 13.61
CA GLN A 21 1.68 -4.88 13.41
C GLN A 21 1.82 -5.37 11.96
N TRP A 22 1.70 -4.48 10.98
CA TRP A 22 1.85 -4.79 9.56
C TRP A 22 2.99 -3.99 8.93
N TYR A 23 3.50 -4.48 7.81
CA TYR A 23 4.51 -3.80 7.00
C TYR A 23 4.27 -4.03 5.50
N VAL A 24 4.70 -3.06 4.68
CA VAL A 24 4.74 -3.20 3.23
C VAL A 24 5.99 -3.99 2.84
N TYR A 25 5.85 -4.98 1.97
CA TYR A 25 6.98 -5.79 1.49
C TYR A 25 7.19 -5.72 -0.02
N GLN A 26 6.20 -5.24 -0.78
CA GLN A 26 6.32 -5.01 -2.21
C GLN A 26 5.41 -3.88 -2.66
N VAL A 27 5.91 -3.05 -3.56
CA VAL A 27 5.16 -1.99 -4.23
C VAL A 27 5.44 -2.09 -5.72
N GLU A 28 4.39 -2.10 -6.53
CA GLU A 28 4.46 -2.22 -7.99
C GLU A 28 3.49 -1.26 -8.67
N ILE A 29 3.83 -0.85 -9.89
CA ILE A 29 3.04 0.09 -10.69
C ILE A 29 2.67 -0.59 -11.99
N THR A 30 1.39 -0.66 -12.30
CA THR A 30 0.89 -1.18 -13.58
C THR A 30 -0.14 -0.21 -14.14
N GLY A 31 0.17 0.41 -15.28
CA GLY A 31 -0.63 1.50 -15.83
C GLY A 31 -0.74 2.66 -14.84
N ASP A 32 -1.97 3.06 -14.53
CA ASP A 32 -2.29 4.17 -13.62
C ASP A 32 -2.50 3.73 -12.16
N PHE A 33 -2.22 2.46 -11.86
CA PHE A 33 -2.47 1.86 -10.55
C PHE A 33 -1.18 1.60 -9.78
N LEU A 34 -1.21 1.92 -8.48
CA LEU A 34 -0.18 1.60 -7.51
C LEU A 34 -0.68 0.44 -6.64
N TYR A 35 0.02 -0.68 -6.71
CA TYR A 35 -0.28 -1.92 -5.97
C TYR A 35 0.68 -2.03 -4.80
N ILE A 36 0.14 -2.27 -3.61
CA ILE A 36 0.87 -2.24 -2.35
C ILE A 36 0.57 -3.53 -1.60
N HIS A 37 1.56 -4.39 -1.52
CA HIS A 37 1.45 -5.64 -0.79
C HIS A 37 1.93 -5.44 0.65
N ALA A 38 1.03 -5.70 1.60
CA ALA A 38 1.31 -5.64 3.02
C ALA A 38 1.16 -7.04 3.65
N ARG A 39 1.89 -7.24 4.75
CA ARG A 39 1.89 -8.50 5.50
C ARG A 39 1.86 -8.22 6.99
N SER A 40 1.19 -9.09 7.74
CA SER A 40 1.28 -9.11 9.20
C SER A 40 2.67 -9.53 9.67
N ALA A 41 3.20 -8.84 10.67
CA ALA A 41 4.45 -9.17 11.33
C ALA A 41 4.33 -10.39 12.26
N THR A 42 3.12 -10.74 12.70
CA THR A 42 2.88 -11.85 13.64
C THR A 42 2.36 -13.10 12.95
N LEU A 43 1.65 -12.96 11.84
CA LEU A 43 1.11 -14.08 11.06
C LEU A 43 1.56 -13.93 9.60
N ALA A 44 2.69 -14.56 9.25
CA ALA A 44 3.35 -14.35 7.95
C ALA A 44 2.47 -14.69 6.73
N GLU A 45 1.50 -15.59 6.89
CA GLU A 45 0.56 -15.96 5.82
C GLU A 45 -0.59 -14.94 5.65
N ASN A 46 -0.76 -14.03 6.60
CA ASN A 46 -1.76 -12.99 6.52
C ASN A 46 -1.23 -11.79 5.72
N THR A 47 -1.74 -11.66 4.50
CA THR A 47 -1.35 -10.61 3.55
C THR A 47 -2.56 -9.83 3.07
N THR A 48 -2.34 -8.60 2.65
CA THR A 48 -3.36 -7.75 2.00
C THR A 48 -2.73 -7.00 0.85
N LEU A 49 -3.53 -6.81 -0.20
CA LEU A 49 -3.20 -5.96 -1.33
C LEU A 49 -4.06 -4.70 -1.24
N PHE A 50 -3.40 -3.54 -1.26
CA PHE A 50 -4.05 -2.25 -1.45
C PHE A 50 -3.76 -1.76 -2.86
N ILE A 51 -4.76 -1.20 -3.53
CA ILE A 51 -4.63 -0.65 -4.88
C ILE A 51 -5.06 0.81 -4.81
N ILE A 52 -4.24 1.70 -5.37
CA ILE A 52 -4.52 3.14 -5.43
C ILE A 52 -4.53 3.58 -6.88
N ASN A 53 -5.62 4.20 -7.34
CA ASN A 53 -5.70 4.80 -8.68
C ASN A 53 -4.91 6.12 -8.79
N ALA A 54 -4.78 6.68 -9.99
CA ALA A 54 -4.02 7.92 -10.22
C ALA A 54 -4.56 9.13 -9.43
N GLN A 55 -5.84 9.10 -9.03
CA GLN A 55 -6.54 10.12 -8.26
C GLN A 55 -6.30 9.99 -6.74
N GLY A 56 -5.59 8.95 -6.28
CA GLY A 56 -5.33 8.71 -4.87
C GLY A 56 -6.46 7.98 -4.14
N GLU A 57 -7.39 7.35 -4.85
CA GLU A 57 -8.49 6.60 -4.26
C GLU A 57 -8.12 5.12 -4.14
N PHE A 58 -8.53 4.50 -3.02
CA PHE A 58 -8.47 3.05 -2.88
C PHE A 58 -9.59 2.38 -3.69
N ILE A 59 -9.27 1.25 -4.32
CA ILE A 59 -10.16 0.46 -5.19
C ILE A 59 -10.08 -1.02 -4.88
#